data_AF-A0A939FKW9-F1
#
_entry.id   AF-A0A939FKW9-F1
#
_cell.length_a   1.000
_cell.length_b   1.000
_cell.length_c   1.000
_cell.angle_alpha   90.00
_cell.angle_beta   90.00
_cell.angle_gamma   90.00
#
_symmetry.space_group_name_H-M   'P 1'
#
loop_
_entity.id
_entity.type
_entity.pdbx_description
1 polymer ?
#
loop_
_entity_poly.entity_id
_entity_poly.type
_entity_poly.pdbx_seq_one_letter_code
_entity_poly.pdbx_strand_id
1 'polypeptide(L)'
;MNVAADASAAVTLIRRTLLRPARPVPARVRVRVAALLSVAGSLVYTGQKVYMAAHGQVGMPGHPAPPSVQAQFEHPGLAQAGNASLGLVAALVAWATVARWGDRVPRWALLSALAVAAVMQSLGAVIMMGRADLAPGHLGWNAVYDVVSGSVGLAAWAVVTVSYWLRTRTRARNDSPGRGRTGGAARPAHTAVAAHAALGCALAYGLMKLDWALGGEFLMRQAPVPSAPLNDLLNRTPGAVAGHWASVALALVGVAAALHLSGRFGPLGRIRRTALLAGSWAGCAFMVTRAVGLVGYGFAGDVRVLAGLGSVPSAYEDLARDQAFWDLVLWSPYWLFFGTCWGVAAWRYRRAR
;
A
#
# COMPACT_ATOMS: atom_id res chain seq x y z
N MET A 1 2.44 45.45 10.01
CA MET A 1 2.41 43.96 10.08
C MET A 1 3.83 43.47 9.86
N ASN A 2 4.40 42.74 10.83
CA ASN A 2 5.84 42.50 10.90
C ASN A 2 6.17 41.12 10.30
N VAL A 3 6.35 41.08 8.98
CA VAL A 3 6.53 39.86 8.16
C VAL A 3 7.62 38.91 8.69
N ALA A 4 8.66 39.46 9.32
CA ALA A 4 9.75 38.69 9.93
C ALA A 4 9.32 37.89 11.18
N ALA A 5 8.40 38.43 11.99
CA ALA A 5 7.87 37.76 13.17
C ALA A 5 6.96 36.58 12.79
N ASP A 6 6.14 36.76 11.75
CA ASP A 6 5.25 35.72 11.21
C ASP A 6 6.04 34.58 10.53
N ALA A 7 7.11 34.91 9.80
CA ALA A 7 8.00 33.91 9.21
C ALA A 7 8.73 33.06 10.29
N SER A 8 9.22 33.69 11.36
CA SER A 8 9.86 33.00 12.49
C SER A 8 8.88 32.09 13.25
N ALA A 9 7.64 32.55 13.43
CA ALA A 9 6.57 31.76 14.02
C ALA A 9 6.19 30.55 13.14
N ALA A 10 6.09 30.74 11.82
CA ALA A 10 5.81 29.68 10.86
C ALA A 10 6.95 28.63 10.81
N VAL A 11 8.21 29.06 10.77
CA VAL A 11 9.38 28.15 10.80
C VAL A 11 9.42 27.37 12.12
N THR A 12 9.13 28.03 13.24
CA THR A 12 9.07 27.37 14.55
C THR A 12 7.93 26.36 14.64
N LEU A 13 6.75 26.69 14.08
CA LEU A 13 5.61 25.79 13.99
C LEU A 13 5.93 24.58 13.10
N ILE A 14 6.52 24.80 11.92
CA ILE A 14 6.95 23.75 11.00
C ILE A 14 7.98 22.84 11.67
N ARG A 15 8.99 23.40 12.34
CA ARG A 15 10.00 22.64 13.08
C ARG A 15 9.37 21.81 14.21
N ARG A 16 8.43 22.38 14.97
CA ARG A 16 7.70 21.70 16.04
C ARG A 16 6.73 20.63 15.54
N THR A 17 6.24 20.74 14.32
CA THR A 17 5.21 19.83 13.78
C THR A 17 5.80 18.74 12.89
N LEU A 18 6.75 19.08 12.02
CA LEU A 18 7.36 18.16 11.07
C LEU A 18 8.64 17.50 11.60
N LEU A 19 9.46 18.20 12.38
CA LEU A 19 10.75 17.65 12.84
C LEU A 19 10.71 17.09 14.26
N ARG A 20 9.54 17.07 14.91
CA ARG A 20 9.40 16.52 16.25
C ARG A 20 9.59 14.99 16.22
N PRO A 21 10.60 14.46 16.91
CA PRO A 21 10.80 13.03 16.97
C PRO A 21 9.67 12.35 17.74
N ALA A 22 9.29 11.15 17.32
CA ALA A 22 8.09 10.50 17.83
C ALA A 22 8.23 10.00 19.27
N ARG A 23 9.47 9.68 19.70
CA ARG A 23 9.84 9.08 21.00
C ARG A 23 8.76 8.09 21.50
N PRO A 24 8.49 7.02 20.73
CA PRO A 24 7.43 6.07 21.07
C PRO A 24 7.60 5.53 22.49
N VAL A 25 6.48 5.15 23.12
CA VAL A 25 6.51 4.34 24.34
C VAL A 25 7.39 3.10 24.09
N PRO A 26 8.20 2.64 25.07
CA PRO A 26 9.06 1.47 24.89
C PRO A 26 8.30 0.23 24.38
N ALA A 27 8.93 -0.49 23.45
CA ALA A 27 8.36 -1.71 22.88
C ALA A 27 8.34 -2.84 23.91
N ARG A 28 7.20 -3.55 24.01
CA ARG A 28 7.10 -4.83 24.74
C ARG A 28 7.93 -5.91 24.05
N VAL A 29 8.30 -6.96 24.78
CA VAL A 29 9.16 -8.07 24.28
C VAL A 29 8.67 -8.63 22.95
N ARG A 30 7.37 -8.95 22.82
CA ARG A 30 6.79 -9.49 21.57
C ARG A 30 6.98 -8.57 20.35
N VAL A 31 6.92 -7.25 20.55
CA VAL A 31 7.14 -6.26 19.49
C VAL A 31 8.61 -6.20 19.11
N ARG A 32 9.52 -6.34 20.08
CA ARG A 32 10.96 -6.42 19.80
C ARG A 32 11.30 -7.68 19.01
N VAL A 33 10.72 -8.82 19.36
CA VAL A 33 10.87 -10.07 18.59
C VAL A 33 10.39 -9.87 17.16
N ALA A 34 9.19 -9.32 16.96
CA ALA A 34 8.68 -9.03 15.61
C ALA A 34 9.60 -8.07 14.82
N ALA A 35 10.11 -7.01 15.46
CA ALA A 35 11.06 -6.10 14.83
C ALA A 35 12.37 -6.80 14.44
N LEU A 36 12.91 -7.66 15.31
CA LEU A 36 14.12 -8.43 15.03
C LEU A 36 13.90 -9.46 13.92
N LEU A 37 12.73 -10.11 13.86
CA LEU A 37 12.36 -11.00 12.76
C LEU A 37 12.28 -10.24 11.42
N SER A 38 11.65 -9.05 11.42
CA SER A 38 11.61 -8.18 10.23
C SER A 38 13.02 -7.75 9.81
N VAL A 39 13.88 -7.37 10.76
CA VAL A 39 15.29 -7.02 10.49
C VAL A 39 16.04 -8.21 9.89
N ALA A 40 15.97 -9.38 10.52
CA ALA A 40 16.67 -10.59 10.08
C ALA A 40 16.21 -11.01 8.67
N GLY A 41 14.90 -11.05 8.43
CA GLY A 41 14.34 -11.38 7.11
C GLY A 41 14.77 -10.38 6.03
N SER A 42 14.76 -9.08 6.34
CA SER A 42 15.23 -8.05 5.41
C SER A 42 16.74 -8.15 5.14
N LEU A 43 17.57 -8.52 6.12
CA LEU A 43 19.00 -8.73 5.92
C LEU A 43 19.31 -9.99 5.11
N VAL A 44 18.55 -11.07 5.32
CA VAL A 44 18.64 -12.28 4.48
C VAL A 44 18.33 -11.93 3.03
N TYR A 45 17.22 -11.20 2.79
CA TYR A 45 16.87 -10.70 1.47
C TYR A 45 17.99 -9.82 0.88
N THR A 46 18.53 -8.88 1.65
CA THR A 46 19.68 -8.06 1.20
C THR A 46 20.86 -8.92 0.81
N GLY A 47 21.25 -9.90 1.63
CA GLY A 47 22.37 -10.80 1.32
C GLY A 47 22.14 -11.60 0.03
N GLN A 48 20.93 -12.14 -0.15
CA GLN A 48 20.53 -12.81 -1.40
C GLN A 48 20.68 -11.88 -2.61
N LYS A 49 20.26 -10.62 -2.49
CA LYS A 49 20.31 -9.65 -3.60
C LYS A 49 21.72 -9.14 -3.87
N VAL A 50 22.57 -8.98 -2.86
CA VAL A 50 24.00 -8.70 -3.03
C VAL A 50 24.69 -9.85 -3.76
N TYR A 51 24.39 -11.10 -3.39
CA TYR A 51 24.92 -12.27 -4.09
C TYR A 51 24.51 -12.26 -5.56
N MET A 52 23.22 -12.07 -5.86
CA MET A 52 22.73 -12.02 -7.24
C MET A 52 23.33 -10.85 -8.03
N ALA A 53 23.53 -9.69 -7.38
CA ALA A 53 24.17 -8.53 -7.98
C ALA A 53 25.62 -8.82 -8.39
N ALA A 54 26.39 -9.48 -7.52
CA ALA A 54 27.77 -9.86 -7.78
C ALA A 54 27.90 -10.84 -8.96
N HIS A 55 26.87 -11.66 -9.19
CA HIS A 55 26.82 -12.60 -10.32
C HIS A 55 26.17 -12.02 -11.58
N GLY A 56 25.74 -10.75 -11.56
CA GLY A 56 25.10 -10.12 -12.72
C GLY A 56 23.80 -10.82 -13.14
N GLN A 57 23.03 -11.35 -12.19
CA GLN A 57 21.81 -12.11 -12.48
C GLN A 57 20.61 -11.56 -11.71
N VAL A 58 19.43 -11.62 -12.31
CA VAL A 58 18.14 -11.39 -11.61
C VAL A 58 17.60 -12.71 -11.07
N GLY A 59 16.94 -12.70 -9.91
CA GLY A 59 16.32 -13.90 -9.32
C GLY A 59 16.66 -14.10 -7.84
N MET A 60 16.79 -15.36 -7.43
CA MET A 60 17.22 -15.76 -6.09
C MET A 60 18.40 -16.74 -6.16
N PRO A 61 19.26 -16.82 -5.13
CA PRO A 61 20.31 -17.83 -5.10
C PRO A 61 19.77 -19.25 -5.30
N GLY A 62 20.41 -20.02 -6.18
CA GLY A 62 19.96 -21.36 -6.59
C GLY A 62 18.76 -21.38 -7.56
N HIS A 63 18.08 -20.26 -7.75
CA HIS A 63 16.91 -20.11 -8.62
C HIS A 63 17.03 -18.80 -9.42
N PRO A 64 18.01 -18.68 -10.33
CA PRO A 64 18.13 -17.52 -11.20
C PRO A 64 16.86 -17.40 -12.06
N ALA A 65 16.49 -16.16 -12.39
CA ALA A 65 15.35 -15.93 -13.26
C ALA A 65 15.61 -16.54 -14.66
N PRO A 66 14.56 -17.01 -15.37
CA PRO A 66 14.69 -17.57 -16.71
C PRO A 66 15.35 -16.60 -17.69
N PRO A 67 15.99 -17.08 -18.78
CA PRO A 67 16.66 -16.23 -19.76
C PRO A 67 15.78 -15.11 -20.33
N SER A 68 14.49 -15.38 -20.55
CA SER A 68 13.50 -14.40 -21.02
C SER A 68 13.25 -13.25 -20.03
N VAL A 69 13.46 -13.48 -18.74
CA VAL A 69 13.39 -12.45 -17.69
C VAL A 69 14.73 -11.74 -17.55
N GLN A 70 15.85 -12.46 -17.64
CA GLN A 70 17.19 -11.85 -17.63
C GLN A 70 17.34 -10.82 -18.75
N ALA A 71 16.88 -11.16 -19.96
CA ALA A 71 16.95 -10.31 -21.14
C ALA A 71 16.19 -8.97 -21.03
N GLN A 72 15.29 -8.83 -20.03
CA GLN A 72 14.57 -7.58 -19.78
C GLN A 72 15.42 -6.54 -19.03
N PHE A 73 16.56 -6.95 -18.46
CA PHE A 73 17.45 -6.08 -17.70
C PHE A 73 18.74 -5.86 -18.48
N GLU A 74 18.96 -4.63 -18.96
CA GLU A 74 20.23 -4.22 -19.56
C GLU A 74 21.39 -4.34 -18.54
N HIS A 75 21.11 -4.05 -17.27
CA HIS A 75 22.07 -4.12 -16.15
C HIS A 75 21.50 -4.92 -14.96
N PRO A 76 21.47 -6.26 -15.05
CA PRO A 76 20.87 -7.13 -14.03
C PRO A 76 21.52 -6.99 -12.65
N GLY A 77 22.85 -6.81 -12.61
CA GLY A 77 23.59 -6.59 -11.36
C GLY A 77 23.17 -5.31 -10.65
N LEU A 78 23.02 -4.20 -11.39
CA LEU A 78 22.58 -2.92 -10.83
C LEU A 78 21.14 -3.00 -10.31
N ALA A 79 20.25 -3.68 -11.04
CA ALA A 79 18.87 -3.90 -10.59
C ALA A 79 18.83 -4.69 -9.26
N GLN A 80 19.68 -5.71 -9.10
CA GLN A 80 19.79 -6.44 -7.84
C GLN A 80 20.44 -5.62 -6.72
N ALA A 81 21.41 -4.76 -7.02
CA ALA A 81 21.98 -3.83 -6.05
C ALA A 81 20.93 -2.83 -5.51
N GLY A 82 20.02 -2.37 -6.40
CA GLY A 82 18.85 -1.59 -6.01
C GLY A 82 17.94 -2.35 -5.04
N ASN A 83 17.61 -3.62 -5.36
CA ASN A 83 16.83 -4.48 -4.48
C ASN A 83 17.52 -4.73 -3.13
N ALA A 84 18.85 -4.95 -3.13
CA ALA A 84 19.63 -5.13 -1.91
C ALA A 84 19.55 -3.89 -1.00
N SER A 85 19.63 -2.70 -1.61
CA SER A 85 19.49 -1.42 -0.92
C SER A 85 18.11 -1.25 -0.30
N LEU A 86 17.03 -1.63 -1.00
CA LEU A 86 15.68 -1.64 -0.45
C LEU A 86 15.55 -2.56 0.77
N GLY A 87 16.14 -3.76 0.71
CA GLY A 87 16.19 -4.68 1.86
C GLY A 87 16.91 -4.06 3.06
N LEU A 88 18.04 -3.37 2.83
CA LEU A 88 18.82 -2.75 3.89
C LEU A 88 18.05 -1.59 4.53
N VAL A 89 17.40 -0.76 3.70
CA VAL A 89 16.53 0.32 4.17
C VAL A 89 15.37 -0.24 4.99
N ALA A 90 14.73 -1.33 4.55
CA ALA A 90 13.65 -1.97 5.30
C ALA A 90 14.14 -2.49 6.67
N ALA A 91 15.33 -3.11 6.72
CA ALA A 91 15.94 -3.54 7.98
C ALA A 91 16.18 -2.34 8.92
N LEU A 92 16.76 -1.25 8.42
CA LEU A 92 16.99 -0.04 9.21
C LEU A 92 15.69 0.58 9.72
N VAL A 93 14.64 0.62 8.89
CA VAL A 93 13.30 1.12 9.27
C VAL A 93 12.70 0.28 10.39
N ALA A 94 12.72 -1.05 10.27
CA ALA A 94 12.22 -1.94 11.31
C ALA A 94 13.01 -1.78 12.62
N TRP A 95 14.34 -1.71 12.53
CA TRP A 95 15.22 -1.53 13.69
C TRP A 95 14.99 -0.18 14.39
N ALA A 96 14.79 0.90 13.61
CA ALA A 96 14.49 2.23 14.14
C ALA A 96 13.25 2.25 15.04
N THR A 97 12.29 1.34 14.86
CA THR A 97 11.07 1.31 15.68
C THR A 97 11.31 0.85 17.13
N VAL A 98 12.45 0.23 17.40
CA VAL A 98 12.83 -0.33 18.71
C VAL A 98 14.18 0.16 19.23
N ALA A 99 15.03 0.74 18.37
CA ALA A 99 16.33 1.25 18.73
C ALA A 99 16.28 2.70 19.24
N ARG A 100 17.18 3.03 20.19
CA ARG A 100 17.29 4.38 20.78
C ARG A 100 17.61 5.46 19.75
N TRP A 101 18.33 5.13 18.67
CA TRP A 101 18.63 6.11 17.63
C TRP A 101 17.41 6.47 16.78
N GLY A 102 16.44 5.55 16.66
CA GLY A 102 15.18 5.78 15.96
C GLY A 102 14.31 6.85 16.63
N ASP A 103 14.53 7.12 17.92
CA ASP A 103 13.91 8.23 18.65
C ASP A 103 14.31 9.61 18.11
N ARG A 104 15.29 9.69 17.20
CA ARG A 104 15.70 10.94 16.52
C ARG A 104 14.98 11.15 15.18
N VAL A 105 14.33 10.11 14.64
CA VAL A 105 13.67 10.18 13.34
C VAL A 105 12.30 10.86 13.48
N PRO A 106 11.94 11.80 12.59
CA PRO A 106 10.61 12.39 12.58
C PRO A 106 9.52 11.33 12.45
N ARG A 107 8.44 11.49 13.24
CA ARG A 107 7.36 10.51 13.29
C ARG A 107 6.76 10.19 11.92
N TRP A 108 6.49 11.23 11.14
CA TRP A 108 5.87 11.07 9.83
C TRP A 108 6.79 10.31 8.88
N ALA A 109 8.10 10.58 8.91
CA ALA A 109 9.07 9.92 8.03
C ALA A 109 9.13 8.42 8.33
N LEU A 110 9.23 8.05 9.61
CA LEU A 110 9.29 6.64 9.98
C LEU A 110 7.95 5.90 9.75
N LEU A 111 6.80 6.58 9.95
CA LEU A 111 5.49 6.01 9.60
C LEU A 111 5.31 5.83 8.10
N SER A 112 5.74 6.79 7.28
CA SER A 112 5.71 6.67 5.82
C SER A 112 6.59 5.52 5.35
N ALA A 113 7.82 5.42 5.89
CA ALA A 113 8.73 4.33 5.56
C ALA A 113 8.18 2.96 5.97
N LEU A 114 7.57 2.86 7.16
CA LEU A 114 6.88 1.65 7.61
C LEU A 114 5.67 1.29 6.74
N ALA A 115 4.90 2.27 6.28
CA ALA A 115 3.77 2.02 5.40
C ALA A 115 4.21 1.47 4.04
N VAL A 116 5.23 2.09 3.44
CA VAL A 116 5.83 1.61 2.18
C VAL A 116 6.40 0.20 2.36
N ALA A 117 7.18 -0.03 3.42
CA ALA A 117 7.75 -1.33 3.70
C ALA A 117 6.66 -2.39 3.94
N ALA A 118 5.62 -2.10 4.73
CA ALA A 118 4.51 -3.03 4.96
C ALA A 118 3.80 -3.42 3.65
N VAL A 119 3.56 -2.45 2.74
CA VAL A 119 2.95 -2.74 1.43
C VAL A 119 3.88 -3.62 0.59
N MET A 120 5.15 -3.23 0.44
CA MET A 120 6.10 -3.98 -0.39
C MET A 120 6.33 -5.39 0.13
N GLN A 121 6.44 -5.55 1.45
CA GLN A 121 6.65 -6.86 2.08
C GLN A 121 5.40 -7.72 2.01
N SER A 122 4.21 -7.12 2.09
CA SER A 122 2.96 -7.88 1.89
C SER A 122 2.83 -8.36 0.45
N LEU A 123 3.14 -7.51 -0.52
CA LEU A 123 3.15 -7.90 -1.93
C LEU A 123 4.19 -8.99 -2.20
N GLY A 124 5.41 -8.84 -1.67
CA GLY A 124 6.47 -9.84 -1.81
C GLY A 124 6.08 -11.20 -1.21
N ALA A 125 5.48 -11.21 -0.02
CA ALA A 125 5.00 -12.43 0.63
C ALA A 125 3.87 -13.09 -0.18
N VAL A 126 2.92 -12.31 -0.70
CA VAL A 126 1.84 -12.83 -1.55
C VAL A 126 2.38 -13.45 -2.84
N ILE A 127 3.34 -12.79 -3.50
CA ILE A 127 3.97 -13.33 -4.72
C ILE A 127 4.74 -14.62 -4.41
N MET A 128 5.47 -14.66 -3.30
CA MET A 128 6.22 -15.84 -2.87
C MET A 128 5.28 -17.01 -2.55
N MET A 129 4.20 -16.76 -1.79
CA MET A 129 3.18 -17.76 -1.49
C MET A 129 2.43 -18.23 -2.74
N GLY A 130 2.12 -17.33 -3.68
CA GLY A 130 1.45 -17.67 -4.94
C GLY A 130 2.31 -18.50 -5.90
N ARG A 131 3.63 -18.52 -5.70
CA ARG A 131 4.58 -19.37 -6.44
C ARG A 131 4.88 -20.69 -5.75
N ALA A 132 4.43 -20.87 -4.50
CA ALA A 132 4.61 -22.11 -3.79
C ALA A 132 3.72 -23.19 -4.44
N ASP A 133 4.34 -24.25 -4.94
CA ASP A 133 3.60 -25.41 -5.45
C ASP A 133 3.01 -26.19 -4.27
N LEU A 134 1.74 -25.93 -3.99
CA LEU A 134 0.99 -26.55 -2.89
C LEU A 134 0.26 -27.83 -3.33
N ALA A 135 0.52 -28.33 -4.55
CA ALA A 135 -0.08 -29.57 -5.01
C ALA A 135 0.39 -30.75 -4.12
N PRO A 136 -0.52 -31.61 -3.61
CA PRO A 136 -0.17 -32.71 -2.71
C PRO A 136 0.90 -33.68 -3.24
N GLY A 137 1.07 -33.77 -4.56
CA GLY A 137 2.09 -34.60 -5.24
C GLY A 137 3.45 -33.93 -5.45
N HIS A 138 3.57 -32.61 -5.25
CA HIS A 138 4.79 -31.82 -5.45
C HIS A 138 5.16 -30.97 -4.23
N LEU A 139 4.56 -31.27 -3.06
CA LEU A 139 4.77 -30.55 -1.81
C LEU A 139 6.22 -30.71 -1.30
N GLY A 140 7.12 -29.91 -1.84
CA GLY A 140 8.52 -29.85 -1.44
C GLY A 140 8.73 -28.96 -0.22
N TRP A 141 9.84 -29.20 0.50
CA TRP A 141 10.26 -28.35 1.62
C TRP A 141 10.38 -26.86 1.25
N ASN A 142 10.67 -26.54 -0.01
CA ASN A 142 10.74 -25.16 -0.51
C ASN A 142 9.38 -24.46 -0.46
N ALA A 143 8.29 -25.14 -0.85
CA ALA A 143 6.94 -24.58 -0.81
C ALA A 143 6.48 -24.32 0.63
N VAL A 144 6.76 -25.26 1.54
CA VAL A 144 6.49 -25.09 2.98
C VAL A 144 7.30 -23.92 3.55
N TYR A 145 8.58 -23.83 3.21
CA TYR A 145 9.45 -22.73 3.63
C TYR A 145 8.94 -21.38 3.12
N ASP A 146 8.54 -21.26 1.85
CA ASP A 146 8.05 -20.03 1.24
C ASP A 146 6.75 -19.55 1.90
N VAL A 147 5.81 -20.47 2.18
CA VAL A 147 4.56 -20.13 2.88
C VAL A 147 4.79 -19.73 4.33
N VAL A 148 5.60 -20.50 5.07
CA VAL A 148 5.88 -20.22 6.48
C VAL A 148 6.67 -18.92 6.62
N SER A 149 7.74 -18.74 5.85
CA SER A 149 8.57 -17.52 5.90
C SER A 149 7.79 -16.29 5.45
N GLY A 150 6.97 -16.38 4.39
CA GLY A 150 6.07 -15.33 3.95
C GLY A 150 5.04 -14.94 5.00
N SER A 151 4.41 -15.93 5.66
CA SER A 151 3.42 -15.71 6.72
C SER A 151 4.03 -15.07 7.98
N VAL A 152 5.20 -15.56 8.41
CA VAL A 152 5.96 -14.98 9.53
C VAL A 152 6.39 -13.55 9.20
N GLY A 153 6.85 -13.30 7.98
CA GLY A 153 7.21 -11.96 7.49
C GLY A 153 6.03 -10.99 7.53
N LEU A 154 4.89 -11.38 6.97
CA LEU A 154 3.63 -10.62 7.01
C LEU A 154 3.22 -10.26 8.43
N ALA A 155 3.17 -11.25 9.32
CA ALA A 155 2.79 -11.06 10.71
C ALA A 155 3.75 -10.11 11.44
N ALA A 156 5.06 -10.29 11.25
CA ALA A 156 6.09 -9.46 11.85
C ALA A 156 5.95 -7.99 11.40
N TRP A 157 5.83 -7.74 10.09
CA TRP A 157 5.67 -6.39 9.54
C TRP A 157 4.37 -5.71 9.97
N ALA A 158 3.27 -6.46 10.07
CA ALA A 158 2.01 -5.96 10.61
C ALA A 158 2.16 -5.55 12.09
N VAL A 159 2.78 -6.40 12.92
CA VAL A 159 3.01 -6.12 14.34
C VAL A 159 3.90 -4.90 14.52
N VAL A 160 5.00 -4.78 13.79
CA VAL A 160 5.93 -3.65 13.86
C VAL A 160 5.22 -2.35 13.50
N THR A 161 4.51 -2.33 12.37
CA THR A 161 3.84 -1.14 11.84
C THR A 161 2.71 -0.67 12.77
N VAL A 162 1.81 -1.58 13.16
CA VAL A 162 0.67 -1.27 14.03
C VAL A 162 1.16 -0.86 15.42
N SER A 163 2.15 -1.57 15.97
CA SER A 163 2.71 -1.23 17.29
C SER A 163 3.34 0.15 17.29
N TYR A 164 4.15 0.49 16.28
CA TYR A 164 4.79 1.80 16.22
C TYR A 164 3.75 2.92 16.08
N TRP A 165 2.71 2.73 15.26
CA TRP A 165 1.60 3.68 15.15
C TRP A 165 0.88 3.90 16.49
N LEU A 166 0.54 2.82 17.20
CA LEU A 166 -0.11 2.89 18.51
C LEU A 166 0.77 3.57 19.57
N ARG A 167 2.05 3.16 19.68
CA ARG A 167 2.98 3.67 20.69
C ARG A 167 3.27 5.17 20.51
N THR A 168 3.38 5.64 19.27
CA THR A 168 3.58 7.07 18.98
C THR A 168 2.30 7.89 19.20
N ARG A 169 1.11 7.31 18.97
CA ARG A 169 -0.17 7.97 19.24
C ARG A 169 -0.45 8.13 20.72
N THR A 170 -0.13 7.13 21.53
CA THR A 170 -0.28 7.18 23.00
C THR A 170 0.61 8.26 23.60
N ARG A 171 1.88 8.36 23.15
CA ARG A 171 2.78 9.43 23.60
C ARG A 171 2.24 10.82 23.29
N ALA A 172 1.78 11.04 22.05
CA ALA A 172 1.21 12.33 21.66
C ALA A 172 -0.02 12.75 22.50
N ARG A 173 -0.83 11.78 22.96
CA ARG A 173 -1.93 12.04 23.90
C ARG A 173 -1.43 12.47 25.28
N ASN A 174 -0.40 11.83 25.81
CA ASN A 174 0.12 12.13 27.15
C ASN A 174 0.87 13.48 27.21
N ASP A 175 1.53 13.89 26.13
CA ASP A 175 2.32 15.14 26.07
C ASP A 175 1.46 16.40 25.79
N SER A 176 0.14 16.28 25.68
CA SER A 176 -0.76 17.42 25.47
C SER A 176 -1.13 18.05 26.82
N PRO A 177 -0.67 19.27 27.16
CA PRO A 177 -0.98 19.90 28.44
C PRO A 177 -2.46 20.32 28.48
N GLY A 178 -3.19 19.95 29.53
CA GLY A 178 -4.50 20.55 29.82
C GLY A 178 -5.74 19.86 29.25
N ARG A 179 -5.88 18.53 29.39
CA ARG A 179 -7.23 17.91 29.43
C ARG A 179 -7.49 17.33 30.82
N GLY A 180 -7.74 18.25 31.76
CA GLY A 180 -8.53 17.93 32.94
C GLY A 180 -9.86 17.32 32.53
N ARG A 181 -10.37 16.44 33.38
CA ARG A 181 -11.69 15.82 33.32
C ARG A 181 -12.77 16.91 33.16
N THR A 182 -13.23 17.17 31.95
CA THR A 182 -14.54 17.77 31.68
C THR A 182 -15.25 16.92 30.64
N GLY A 183 -16.46 16.50 30.96
CA GLY A 183 -17.28 15.62 30.15
C GLY A 183 -17.66 16.25 28.81
N GLY A 184 -17.84 15.39 27.81
CA GLY A 184 -18.35 15.76 26.49
C GLY A 184 -17.28 15.84 25.39
N ALA A 185 -17.55 15.18 24.26
CA ALA A 185 -16.84 15.29 22.97
C ALA A 185 -15.45 14.61 22.80
N ALA A 186 -15.24 13.40 23.32
CA ALA A 186 -14.12 12.53 22.90
C ALA A 186 -14.42 11.72 21.62
N ARG A 187 -14.96 12.33 20.55
CA ARG A 187 -15.31 11.65 19.29
C ARG A 187 -14.59 12.03 17.96
N PRO A 188 -13.43 12.75 17.88
CA PRO A 188 -12.82 13.01 16.57
C PRO A 188 -11.85 11.93 16.07
N ALA A 189 -11.33 11.07 16.94
CA ALA A 189 -10.10 10.33 16.63
C ALA A 189 -10.31 8.94 15.98
N HIS A 190 -11.53 8.39 16.06
CA HIS A 190 -11.90 7.12 15.42
C HIS A 190 -12.60 7.33 14.08
N THR A 191 -13.20 8.51 13.85
CA THR A 191 -13.91 8.84 12.61
C THR A 191 -12.98 8.97 11.41
N ALA A 192 -11.75 9.44 11.63
CA ALA A 192 -10.81 9.71 10.55
C ALA A 192 -10.09 8.46 9.99
N VAL A 193 -10.13 7.30 10.64
CA VAL A 193 -9.32 6.13 10.21
C VAL A 193 -9.70 5.67 8.79
N ALA A 194 -11.00 5.53 8.50
CA ALA A 194 -11.47 5.14 7.17
C ALA A 194 -11.12 6.20 6.11
N ALA A 195 -11.17 7.49 6.47
CA ALA A 195 -10.77 8.57 5.57
C ALA A 195 -9.25 8.55 5.26
N HIS A 196 -8.40 8.25 6.25
CA HIS A 196 -6.96 8.11 6.02
C HIS A 196 -6.62 6.84 5.22
N ALA A 197 -7.37 5.76 5.41
CA ALA A 197 -7.21 4.54 4.60
C ALA A 197 -7.62 4.80 3.14
N ALA A 198 -8.75 5.47 2.91
CA ALA A 198 -9.17 5.91 1.58
C ALA A 198 -8.15 6.86 0.94
N LEU A 199 -7.58 7.78 1.71
CA LEU A 199 -6.48 8.65 1.25
C LEU A 199 -5.27 7.84 0.79
N GLY A 200 -4.83 6.86 1.59
CA GLY A 200 -3.69 6.00 1.24
C GLY A 200 -3.93 5.20 -0.04
N CYS A 201 -5.12 4.64 -0.21
CA CYS A 201 -5.52 3.94 -1.43
C CYS A 201 -5.57 4.89 -2.64
N ALA A 202 -6.20 6.06 -2.49
CA ALA A 202 -6.26 7.05 -3.57
C ALA A 202 -4.85 7.47 -4.05
N LEU A 203 -3.91 7.66 -3.11
CA LEU A 203 -2.51 7.95 -3.43
C LEU A 203 -1.83 6.77 -4.12
N ALA A 204 -1.97 5.55 -3.61
CA ALA A 204 -1.35 4.36 -4.20
C ALA A 204 -1.83 4.13 -5.65
N TYR A 205 -3.15 4.17 -5.87
CA TYR A 205 -3.73 4.04 -7.21
C TYR A 205 -3.35 5.21 -8.13
N GLY A 206 -3.37 6.44 -7.61
CA GLY A 206 -3.00 7.63 -8.36
C GLY A 206 -1.55 7.62 -8.81
N LEU A 207 -0.62 7.22 -7.93
CA LEU A 207 0.80 7.09 -8.26
C LEU A 207 1.06 6.00 -9.30
N MET A 208 0.36 4.87 -9.21
CA MET A 208 0.43 3.83 -10.22
C MET A 208 -0.10 4.32 -11.58
N LYS A 209 -1.20 5.07 -11.62
CA LYS A 209 -1.70 5.66 -12.87
C LYS A 209 -0.79 6.75 -13.41
N LEU A 210 -0.11 7.48 -12.53
CA LEU A 210 0.91 8.45 -12.92
C LEU A 210 2.12 7.76 -13.53
N ASP A 211 2.58 6.65 -12.95
CA ASP A 211 3.64 5.81 -13.53
C ASP A 211 3.28 5.40 -14.97
N TRP A 212 2.07 4.88 -15.20
CA TRP A 212 1.62 4.49 -16.54
C TRP A 212 1.52 5.68 -17.50
N ALA A 213 1.03 6.83 -17.02
CA ALA A 213 0.95 8.05 -17.83
C ALA A 213 2.32 8.60 -18.23
N LEU A 214 3.35 8.35 -17.42
CA LEU A 214 4.75 8.74 -17.67
C LEU A 214 5.54 7.68 -18.45
N GLY A 215 4.92 6.55 -18.81
CA GLY A 215 5.54 5.48 -19.59
C GLY A 215 6.19 4.36 -18.76
N GLY A 216 5.90 4.30 -17.46
CA GLY A 216 6.19 3.14 -16.62
C GLY A 216 5.21 1.98 -16.87
N GLU A 217 5.53 0.80 -16.34
CA GLU A 217 4.76 -0.43 -16.56
C GLU A 217 4.36 -1.14 -15.25
N PHE A 218 4.43 -0.43 -14.12
CA PHE A 218 4.24 -1.03 -12.81
C PHE A 218 2.86 -1.69 -12.66
N LEU A 219 2.81 -3.02 -12.51
CA LEU A 219 1.57 -3.82 -12.46
C LEU A 219 0.69 -3.75 -13.71
N MET A 220 1.20 -3.23 -14.83
CA MET A 220 0.40 -2.98 -16.04
C MET A 220 -0.08 -4.29 -16.69
N ARG A 221 0.77 -5.33 -16.72
CA ARG A 221 0.39 -6.66 -17.24
C ARG A 221 -0.56 -7.41 -16.32
N GLN A 222 -0.47 -7.14 -15.02
CA GLN A 222 -1.34 -7.71 -13.99
C GLN A 222 -2.65 -6.94 -13.87
N ALA A 223 -2.86 -5.89 -14.67
CA ALA A 223 -4.08 -5.11 -14.64
C ALA A 223 -5.26 -5.98 -15.15
N PRO A 224 -6.37 -6.04 -14.39
CA PRO A 224 -7.52 -6.85 -14.74
C PRO A 224 -8.38 -6.07 -15.74
N VAL A 225 -7.88 -6.02 -16.97
CA VAL A 225 -8.52 -5.38 -18.12
C VAL A 225 -8.69 -6.41 -19.23
N PRO A 226 -9.81 -6.40 -19.97
CA PRO A 226 -10.00 -7.29 -21.12
C PRO A 226 -8.87 -7.15 -22.15
N SER A 227 -8.70 -8.17 -22.99
CA SER A 227 -7.56 -8.29 -23.91
C SER A 227 -7.39 -7.10 -24.87
N ALA A 228 -8.48 -6.56 -25.44
CA ALA A 228 -8.41 -5.39 -26.32
C ALA A 228 -7.92 -4.11 -25.59
N PRO A 229 -8.53 -3.68 -24.47
CA PRO A 229 -7.99 -2.61 -23.63
C PRO A 229 -6.56 -2.87 -23.09
N LEU A 230 -6.19 -4.12 -22.82
CA LEU A 230 -4.83 -4.47 -22.41
C LEU A 230 -3.84 -4.21 -23.55
N ASN A 231 -4.18 -4.54 -24.79
CA ASN A 231 -3.33 -4.24 -25.93
C ASN A 231 -3.18 -2.73 -26.14
N ASP A 232 -4.27 -1.97 -26.00
CA ASP A 232 -4.20 -0.49 -26.06
C ASP A 232 -3.30 0.10 -24.96
N LEU A 233 -3.38 -0.49 -23.77
CA LEU A 233 -2.55 -0.15 -22.61
C LEU A 233 -1.06 -0.44 -22.87
N LEU A 234 -0.75 -1.66 -23.35
CA LEU A 234 0.62 -2.08 -23.65
C LEU A 234 1.23 -1.30 -24.83
N ASN A 235 0.41 -0.97 -25.84
CA ASN A 235 0.83 -0.19 -27.01
C ASN A 235 0.79 1.33 -26.78
N ARG A 236 0.38 1.78 -25.58
CA ARG A 236 0.36 3.20 -25.19
C ARG A 236 -0.38 4.08 -26.19
N THR A 237 -1.53 3.62 -26.65
CA THR A 237 -2.34 4.41 -27.59
C THR A 237 -2.70 5.77 -26.97
N PRO A 238 -2.87 6.84 -27.77
CA PRO A 238 -3.18 8.17 -27.23
C PRO A 238 -4.39 8.19 -26.29
N GLY A 239 -5.41 7.37 -26.60
CA GLY A 239 -6.59 7.19 -25.75
C GLY A 239 -6.27 6.54 -24.39
N ALA A 240 -5.41 5.52 -24.35
CA ALA A 240 -4.99 4.88 -23.10
C ALA A 240 -4.21 5.85 -22.20
N VAL A 241 -3.27 6.61 -22.77
CA VAL A 241 -2.48 7.60 -22.04
C VAL A 241 -3.37 8.73 -21.51
N ALA A 242 -4.30 9.24 -22.31
CA ALA A 242 -5.29 10.24 -21.87
C ALA A 242 -6.15 9.70 -20.72
N GLY A 243 -6.57 8.43 -20.79
CA GLY A 243 -7.31 7.74 -19.72
C GLY A 243 -6.52 7.62 -18.41
N HIS A 244 -5.19 7.47 -18.48
CA HIS A 244 -4.33 7.47 -17.29
C HIS A 244 -4.26 8.85 -16.64
N TRP A 245 -4.08 9.91 -17.43
CA TRP A 245 -4.12 11.29 -16.93
C TRP A 245 -5.48 11.63 -16.30
N ALA A 246 -6.59 11.19 -16.90
CA ALA A 246 -7.92 11.33 -16.31
C ALA A 246 -8.02 10.59 -14.96
N SER A 247 -7.44 9.39 -14.86
CA SER A 247 -7.40 8.62 -13.61
C SER A 247 -6.53 9.28 -12.54
N VAL A 248 -5.42 9.91 -12.92
CA VAL A 248 -4.57 10.71 -12.01
C VAL A 248 -5.36 11.90 -11.47
N ALA A 249 -6.04 12.65 -12.34
CA ALA A 249 -6.88 13.77 -11.91
C ALA A 249 -7.99 13.32 -10.94
N LEU A 250 -8.65 12.19 -11.24
CA LEU A 250 -9.67 11.62 -10.37
C LEU A 250 -9.10 11.18 -9.01
N ALA A 251 -7.89 10.61 -8.99
CA ALA A 251 -7.21 10.23 -7.76
C ALA A 251 -6.88 11.46 -6.90
N LEU A 252 -6.46 12.58 -7.51
CA LEU A 252 -6.24 13.85 -6.80
C LEU A 252 -7.53 14.41 -6.18
N VAL A 253 -8.66 14.32 -6.90
CA VAL A 253 -9.99 14.65 -6.35
C VAL A 253 -10.31 13.76 -5.15
N GLY A 254 -10.03 12.45 -5.26
CA GLY A 254 -10.16 11.50 -4.16
C GLY A 254 -9.28 11.85 -2.96
N VAL A 255 -8.03 12.24 -3.17
CA VAL A 255 -7.13 12.72 -2.10
C VAL A 255 -7.75 13.93 -1.37
N ALA A 256 -8.23 14.92 -2.12
CA ALA A 256 -8.83 16.12 -1.55
C ALA A 256 -10.10 15.79 -0.75
N ALA A 257 -10.96 14.92 -1.29
CA ALA A 257 -12.18 14.45 -0.64
C ALA A 257 -11.89 13.66 0.65
N ALA A 258 -10.90 12.76 0.63
CA ALA A 258 -10.51 11.98 1.80
C ALA A 258 -9.96 12.87 2.93
N LEU A 259 -9.17 13.89 2.59
CA LEU A 259 -8.69 14.88 3.56
C LEU A 259 -9.85 15.69 4.16
N HIS A 260 -10.87 16.05 3.39
CA HIS A 260 -12.09 16.69 3.92
C HIS A 260 -12.88 15.76 4.85
N LEU A 261 -13.09 14.51 4.46
CA LEU A 261 -13.77 13.51 5.29
C LEU A 261 -13.02 13.20 6.59
N SER A 262 -11.70 13.38 6.61
CA SER A 262 -10.90 13.24 7.83
C SER A 262 -11.20 14.30 8.90
N GLY A 263 -11.93 15.36 8.54
CA GLY A 263 -12.29 16.45 9.43
C GLY A 263 -11.18 17.47 9.67
N ARG A 264 -10.12 17.46 8.85
CA ARG A 264 -9.01 18.43 8.94
C ARG A 264 -9.35 19.82 8.43
N PHE A 265 -10.36 19.94 7.59
CA PHE A 265 -10.81 21.22 7.05
C PHE A 265 -12.10 21.68 7.72
N GLY A 266 -12.33 22.99 7.71
CA GLY A 266 -13.50 23.64 8.29
C GLY A 266 -14.84 23.15 7.70
N PRO A 267 -15.98 23.58 8.27
CA PRO A 267 -17.30 23.26 7.74
C PRO A 267 -17.42 23.61 6.26
N LEU A 268 -17.77 22.63 5.42
CA LEU A 268 -18.19 22.90 4.05
C LEU A 268 -19.63 23.44 4.04
N GLY A 269 -19.91 24.40 3.15
CA GLY A 269 -21.28 24.82 2.85
C GLY A 269 -22.14 23.65 2.34
N ARG A 270 -23.47 23.79 2.42
CA ARG A 270 -24.44 22.70 2.14
C ARG A 270 -24.22 22.02 0.79
N ILE A 271 -24.06 22.79 -0.29
CA ILE A 271 -23.84 22.26 -1.65
C ILE A 271 -22.56 21.40 -1.73
N ARG A 272 -21.45 21.92 -1.19
CA ARG A 272 -20.14 21.22 -1.18
C ARG A 272 -20.17 19.96 -0.31
N ARG A 273 -20.92 19.98 0.79
CA ARG A 273 -21.15 18.80 1.64
C ARG A 273 -21.90 17.71 0.87
N THR A 274 -22.97 18.07 0.17
CA THR A 274 -23.76 17.12 -0.63
C THR A 274 -22.92 16.52 -1.74
N ALA A 275 -22.15 17.33 -2.47
CA ALA A 275 -21.25 16.85 -3.52
C ALA A 275 -20.18 15.90 -2.97
N LEU A 276 -19.56 16.22 -1.83
CA LEU A 276 -18.57 15.36 -1.18
C LEU A 276 -19.17 13.99 -0.79
N LEU A 277 -20.34 13.99 -0.15
CA LEU A 277 -21.01 12.76 0.27
C LEU A 277 -21.49 11.94 -0.94
N ALA A 278 -22.08 12.58 -1.93
CA ALA A 278 -22.53 11.93 -3.16
C ALA A 278 -21.34 11.28 -3.89
N GLY A 279 -20.25 12.02 -4.10
CA GLY A 279 -19.03 11.49 -4.73
C GLY A 279 -18.41 10.33 -3.94
N SER A 280 -18.42 10.41 -2.60
CA SER A 280 -17.87 9.34 -1.75
C SER A 280 -18.73 8.07 -1.80
N TRP A 281 -20.06 8.20 -1.80
CA TRP A 281 -20.96 7.07 -1.97
C TRP A 281 -20.90 6.49 -3.38
N ALA A 282 -20.79 7.32 -4.41
CA ALA A 282 -20.60 6.88 -5.79
C ALA A 282 -19.28 6.11 -5.95
N GLY A 283 -18.18 6.60 -5.39
CA GLY A 283 -16.90 5.89 -5.35
C GLY A 283 -17.00 4.56 -4.61
N CYS A 284 -17.65 4.53 -3.45
CA CYS A 284 -17.93 3.29 -2.72
C CYS A 284 -18.70 2.29 -3.58
N ALA A 285 -19.82 2.70 -4.16
CA ALA A 285 -20.67 1.85 -4.99
C ALA A 285 -19.90 1.31 -6.19
N PHE A 286 -19.22 2.17 -6.95
CA PHE A 286 -18.43 1.77 -8.11
C PHE A 286 -17.35 0.72 -7.76
N MET A 287 -16.54 0.98 -6.73
CA MET A 287 -15.43 0.10 -6.37
C MET A 287 -15.91 -1.23 -5.79
N VAL A 288 -16.97 -1.23 -4.99
CA VAL A 288 -17.57 -2.46 -4.44
C VAL A 288 -18.22 -3.28 -5.54
N THR A 289 -19.01 -2.65 -6.42
CA THR A 289 -19.65 -3.31 -7.57
C THR A 289 -18.61 -3.96 -8.48
N ARG A 290 -17.52 -3.25 -8.77
CA ARG A 290 -16.37 -3.81 -9.49
C ARG A 290 -15.75 -4.98 -8.73
N ALA A 291 -15.49 -4.86 -7.44
CA ALA A 291 -14.79 -5.89 -6.68
C ALA A 291 -15.61 -7.17 -6.59
N VAL A 292 -16.92 -7.06 -6.45
CA VAL A 292 -17.84 -8.21 -6.33
C VAL A 292 -17.97 -8.99 -7.65
N GLY A 293 -17.78 -8.35 -8.80
CA GLY A 293 -17.91 -9.03 -10.10
C GLY A 293 -19.17 -8.68 -10.90
N LEU A 294 -19.91 -7.62 -10.52
CA LEU A 294 -21.17 -7.27 -11.18
C LEU A 294 -20.99 -6.73 -12.62
N VAL A 295 -19.77 -6.41 -13.01
CA VAL A 295 -19.40 -5.91 -14.37
C VAL A 295 -18.68 -6.99 -15.18
N GLY A 296 -18.78 -8.26 -14.77
CA GLY A 296 -18.21 -9.41 -15.49
C GLY A 296 -16.81 -9.84 -15.06
N TYR A 297 -16.10 -9.03 -14.27
CA TYR A 297 -14.79 -9.34 -13.67
C TYR A 297 -14.73 -8.80 -12.23
N GLY A 298 -13.91 -9.40 -11.38
CA GLY A 298 -13.95 -9.29 -9.92
C GLY A 298 -14.32 -10.63 -9.26
N PHE A 299 -14.44 -10.69 -7.93
CA PHE A 299 -14.57 -11.96 -7.17
C PHE A 299 -15.46 -13.03 -7.83
N ALA A 300 -16.71 -12.71 -8.18
CA ALA A 300 -17.62 -13.67 -8.79
C ALA A 300 -17.27 -14.01 -10.26
N GLY A 301 -16.77 -13.05 -11.02
CA GLY A 301 -16.36 -13.26 -12.42
C GLY A 301 -15.09 -14.11 -12.50
N ASP A 302 -14.10 -13.77 -11.70
CA ASP A 302 -12.78 -14.39 -11.73
C ASP A 302 -12.83 -15.83 -11.19
N VAL A 303 -13.63 -16.09 -10.15
CA VAL A 303 -13.87 -17.46 -9.68
C VAL A 303 -14.54 -18.31 -10.77
N ARG A 304 -15.47 -17.76 -11.56
CA ARG A 304 -16.08 -18.49 -12.68
C ARG A 304 -15.08 -18.80 -13.78
N VAL A 305 -14.19 -17.85 -14.11
CA VAL A 305 -13.12 -18.06 -15.09
C VAL A 305 -12.17 -19.17 -14.62
N LEU A 306 -11.72 -19.13 -13.36
CA LEU A 306 -10.82 -20.15 -12.80
C LEU A 306 -11.49 -21.52 -12.63
N ALA A 307 -12.80 -21.56 -12.38
CA ALA A 307 -13.58 -22.79 -12.30
C ALA A 307 -13.95 -23.38 -13.68
N GLY A 308 -13.57 -22.73 -14.78
CA GLY A 308 -13.92 -23.17 -16.15
C GLY A 308 -15.40 -22.98 -16.50
N LEU A 309 -16.12 -22.16 -15.73
CA LEU A 309 -17.55 -21.87 -15.92
C LEU A 309 -17.77 -20.61 -16.79
N GLY A 310 -16.71 -19.86 -17.10
CA GLY A 310 -16.76 -18.67 -17.94
C GLY A 310 -16.49 -18.97 -19.41
N SER A 311 -17.23 -18.33 -20.31
CA SER A 311 -16.98 -18.40 -21.76
C SER A 311 -15.83 -17.45 -22.14
N VAL A 312 -14.61 -17.98 -22.26
CA VAL A 312 -13.44 -17.26 -22.76
C VAL A 312 -13.04 -17.88 -24.10
N PRO A 313 -12.75 -17.11 -25.16
CA PRO A 313 -12.22 -17.67 -26.39
C PRO A 313 -10.92 -18.43 -26.13
N SER A 314 -10.75 -19.61 -26.74
CA SER A 314 -9.61 -20.50 -26.48
C SER A 314 -8.25 -19.82 -26.63
N ALA A 315 -8.11 -18.88 -27.57
CA ALA A 315 -6.90 -18.10 -27.79
C ALA A 315 -6.47 -17.21 -26.59
N TYR A 316 -7.36 -16.98 -25.62
CA TYR A 316 -7.13 -16.10 -24.48
C TYR A 316 -7.32 -16.79 -23.12
N GLU A 317 -7.47 -18.12 -23.07
CA GLU A 317 -7.73 -18.85 -21.82
C GLU A 317 -6.64 -18.66 -20.77
N ASP A 318 -5.37 -18.80 -21.16
CA ASP A 318 -4.23 -18.66 -20.24
C ASP A 318 -4.12 -17.23 -19.70
N LEU A 319 -4.30 -16.23 -20.57
CA LEU A 319 -4.30 -14.82 -20.18
C LEU A 319 -5.46 -14.53 -19.23
N ALA A 320 -6.66 -15.03 -19.52
CA ALA A 320 -7.83 -14.82 -18.67
C ALA A 320 -7.65 -15.47 -17.29
N ARG A 321 -7.03 -16.64 -17.20
CA ARG A 321 -6.71 -17.29 -15.93
C ARG A 321 -5.68 -16.50 -15.13
N ASP A 322 -4.59 -16.04 -15.75
CA ASP A 322 -3.58 -15.22 -15.07
C ASP A 322 -4.18 -13.91 -14.57
N GLN A 323 -4.98 -13.22 -15.39
CA GLN A 323 -5.68 -11.99 -14.98
C GLN A 323 -6.70 -12.23 -13.86
N ALA A 324 -7.50 -13.30 -13.94
CA ALA A 324 -8.45 -13.66 -12.89
C ALA A 324 -7.74 -13.97 -11.56
N PHE A 325 -6.58 -14.64 -11.61
CA PHE A 325 -5.76 -14.86 -10.43
C PHE A 325 -5.27 -13.55 -9.82
N TRP A 326 -4.70 -12.66 -10.62
CA TRP A 326 -4.22 -11.35 -10.13
C TRP A 326 -5.36 -10.46 -9.62
N ASP A 327 -6.53 -10.49 -10.27
CA ASP A 327 -7.70 -9.75 -9.80
C ASP A 327 -8.15 -10.25 -8.43
N LEU A 328 -8.28 -11.57 -8.24
CA LEU A 328 -8.68 -12.15 -6.95
C LEU A 328 -7.69 -11.88 -5.83
N VAL A 329 -6.40 -11.99 -6.12
CA VAL A 329 -5.34 -11.91 -5.09
C VAL A 329 -5.04 -10.46 -4.70
N LEU A 330 -5.11 -9.53 -5.65
CA LEU A 330 -4.67 -8.15 -5.45
C LEU A 330 -5.80 -7.15 -5.64
N TRP A 331 -6.42 -7.12 -6.82
CA TRP A 331 -7.24 -5.99 -7.23
C TRP A 331 -8.61 -5.99 -6.58
N SER A 332 -9.36 -7.09 -6.61
CA SER A 332 -10.66 -7.20 -5.98
C SER A 332 -10.63 -6.95 -4.47
N PRO A 333 -9.68 -7.52 -3.69
CA PRO A 333 -9.49 -7.14 -2.29
C PRO A 333 -9.17 -5.66 -2.11
N TYR A 334 -8.28 -5.11 -2.94
CA TYR A 334 -7.93 -3.70 -2.90
C TYR A 334 -9.14 -2.78 -3.16
N TRP A 335 -9.91 -3.05 -4.21
CA TRP A 335 -11.10 -2.27 -4.57
C TRP A 335 -12.21 -2.38 -3.55
N LEU A 336 -12.43 -3.57 -2.99
CA LEU A 336 -13.40 -3.77 -1.91
C LEU A 336 -13.00 -2.98 -0.66
N PHE A 337 -11.74 -3.08 -0.25
CA PHE A 337 -11.23 -2.31 0.90
C PHE A 337 -11.30 -0.80 0.65
N PHE A 338 -10.88 -0.35 -0.54
CA PHE A 338 -10.89 1.06 -0.89
C PHE A 338 -12.33 1.63 -0.91
N GLY A 339 -13.26 0.92 -1.56
CA GLY A 339 -14.67 1.30 -1.62
C GLY A 339 -15.33 1.33 -0.25
N THR A 340 -15.12 0.30 0.57
CA THR A 340 -15.66 0.26 1.95
C THR A 340 -15.12 1.40 2.81
N CYS A 341 -13.84 1.76 2.66
CA CYS A 341 -13.27 2.93 3.35
C CYS A 341 -14.00 4.23 2.99
N TRP A 342 -14.36 4.43 1.71
CA TRP A 342 -15.17 5.58 1.28
C TRP A 342 -16.54 5.60 1.92
N GLY A 343 -17.27 4.48 1.88
CA GLY A 343 -18.61 4.37 2.47
C GLY A 343 -18.60 4.62 3.98
N VAL A 344 -17.66 4.02 4.71
CA VAL A 344 -17.51 4.22 6.16
C VAL A 344 -17.11 5.66 6.47
N ALA A 345 -16.19 6.27 5.70
CA ALA A 345 -15.79 7.66 5.89
C ALA A 345 -16.97 8.63 5.67
N ALA A 346 -17.73 8.44 4.59
CA ALA A 346 -18.92 9.24 4.27
C ALA A 346 -20.02 9.10 5.34
N TRP A 347 -20.31 7.86 5.76
CA TRP A 347 -21.29 7.59 6.80
C TRP A 347 -20.92 8.23 8.14
N ARG A 348 -19.66 8.13 8.55
CA ARG A 348 -19.16 8.77 9.79
C ARG A 348 -19.15 10.29 9.70
N TYR A 349 -18.75 10.86 8.55
CA TYR A 349 -18.79 12.30 8.32
C TYR A 349 -20.22 12.86 8.37
N ARG A 350 -21.20 12.11 7.86
CA ARG A 350 -22.63 12.45 7.97
C ARG A 350 -23.15 12.39 9.40
N ARG A 351 -22.67 11.46 10.25
CA ARG A 351 -23.10 11.34 11.65
C ARG A 351 -22.44 12.33 12.61
N ALA A 352 -21.26 12.83 12.27
CA ALA A 352 -20.50 13.74 13.13
C ALA A 352 -20.93 15.21 13.00
N ARG A 353 -21.84 15.54 12.08
CA ARG A 353 -22.32 16.90 11.78
C ARG A 353 -23.78 16.88 11.35
#